data_AF-A0A4V3AZY4-F1
#
_entry.id   AF-A0A4V3AZY4-F1
#
_cell.length_a   1.000
_cell.length_b   1.000
_cell.length_c   1.000
_cell.angle_alpha   90.00
_cell.angle_beta   90.00
_cell.angle_gamma   90.00
#
_symmetry.space_group_name_H-M   'P 1'
#
loop_
_entity.id
_entity.type
_entity.pdbx_description
1 polymer ?
#
loop_
_entity_poly.entity_id
_entity_poly.type
_entity_poly.pdbx_seq_one_letter_code
_entity_poly.pdbx_strand_id
1 'polypeptide(L)'
;MKKLLLTGFEPFLQFTTNPTMEIVQSLNGTIINGYNIIGRIMSVDFTRSGKEMLNYYEETQPDAVISLGLAGGRTKITPERIAINCNDGDRDNSGNKPAGEKIIPDGPDGLFSTLPIQKMVESLKEQGYPAGISNTAGTYLCNHVMYQMLYTLNQDHHQIQSGFIHIPASHELAIDAGKMPSWSQEDLLQSIRICIEALD
;
A
#
# COMPACT_ATOMS: atom_id res chain seq x y z
N MET A 1 -23.06 -4.07 4.68
CA MET A 1 -22.07 -2.96 4.66
C MET A 1 -20.85 -3.48 3.93
N LYS A 2 -20.29 -2.73 2.98
CA LYS A 2 -19.11 -3.17 2.25
C LYS A 2 -17.91 -3.22 3.23
N LYS A 3 -16.92 -4.06 2.97
CA LYS A 3 -15.68 -4.18 3.77
C LYS A 3 -14.49 -3.73 2.93
N LEU A 4 -13.65 -2.85 3.49
CA LEU A 4 -12.37 -2.50 2.89
C LEU A 4 -11.26 -3.10 3.75
N LEU A 5 -10.44 -3.99 3.16
CA LEU A 5 -9.19 -4.39 3.78
C LEU A 5 -8.15 -3.30 3.51
N LEU A 6 -7.70 -2.63 4.58
CA LEU A 6 -6.65 -1.61 4.53
C LEU A 6 -5.40 -2.17 5.21
N THR A 7 -4.30 -2.29 4.46
CA THR A 7 -3.06 -2.84 5.01
C THR A 7 -1.95 -1.81 5.06
N GLY A 8 -1.11 -1.90 6.07
CA GLY A 8 0.16 -1.17 6.17
C GLY A 8 1.29 -2.10 6.60
N PHE A 9 2.46 -1.55 6.86
CA PHE A 9 3.62 -2.33 7.30
C PHE A 9 4.07 -1.91 8.70
N GLU A 10 4.64 -2.85 9.43
CA GLU A 10 5.40 -2.56 10.65
C GLU A 10 6.63 -1.66 10.37
N PRO A 11 7.31 -1.13 11.41
CA PRO A 11 8.57 -0.41 11.24
C PRO A 11 9.68 -1.24 10.57
N PHE A 12 10.57 -0.57 9.85
CA PHE A 12 11.63 -1.19 9.05
C PHE A 12 12.99 -0.48 9.25
N LEU A 13 14.09 -1.24 9.13
CA LEU A 13 15.46 -0.77 9.34
C LEU A 13 15.67 -0.14 10.73
N GLN A 14 16.24 1.05 10.79
CA GLN A 14 16.49 1.79 12.03
C GLN A 14 15.26 2.55 12.56
N PHE A 15 14.16 2.56 11.82
CA PHE A 15 13.00 3.37 12.17
C PHE A 15 12.14 2.64 13.21
N THR A 16 11.73 3.37 14.25
CA THR A 16 10.85 2.87 15.31
C THR A 16 9.38 3.01 14.94
N THR A 17 9.06 3.82 13.93
CA THR A 17 7.71 4.10 13.46
C THR A 17 7.56 3.84 11.97
N ASN A 18 6.33 3.60 11.54
CA ASN A 18 5.96 3.55 10.14
C ASN A 18 4.62 4.28 9.99
N PRO A 19 4.56 5.39 9.22
CA PRO A 19 3.34 6.18 9.12
C PRO A 19 2.16 5.39 8.57
N THR A 20 2.42 4.34 7.78
CA THR A 20 1.35 3.45 7.27
C THR A 20 0.70 2.63 8.39
N MET A 21 1.47 2.20 9.40
CA MET A 21 0.96 1.44 10.55
C MET A 21 -0.04 2.29 11.34
N GLU A 22 0.36 3.52 11.65
CA GLU A 22 -0.46 4.46 12.39
C GLU A 22 -1.76 4.78 11.65
N ILE A 23 -1.69 5.07 10.34
CA ILE A 23 -2.90 5.33 9.52
C ILE A 23 -3.85 4.14 9.56
N VAL A 24 -3.34 2.92 9.36
CA VAL A 24 -4.16 1.71 9.35
C VAL A 24 -4.81 1.47 10.71
N GLN A 25 -4.07 1.68 11.80
CA GLN A 25 -4.60 1.57 13.16
C GLN A 25 -5.68 2.62 13.45
N SER A 26 -5.46 3.87 13.05
CA SER A 26 -6.42 4.96 13.24
C SER A 26 -7.71 4.77 12.44
N LEU A 27 -7.65 4.16 11.26
CA LEU A 27 -8.82 3.94 10.41
C LEU A 27 -9.56 2.63 10.70
N ASN A 28 -8.93 1.67 11.39
CA ASN A 28 -9.55 0.37 11.68
C ASN A 28 -10.87 0.51 12.47
N GLY A 29 -11.92 -0.14 11.98
CA GLY A 29 -13.28 -0.11 12.56
C GLY A 29 -14.08 1.16 12.26
N THR A 30 -13.51 2.11 11.52
CA THR A 30 -14.26 3.29 11.05
C THR A 30 -15.10 2.95 9.81
N ILE A 31 -16.04 3.83 9.47
CA ILE A 31 -16.84 3.73 8.26
C ILE A 31 -16.55 4.93 7.36
N ILE A 32 -16.17 4.67 6.12
CA ILE A 32 -15.87 5.70 5.11
C ILE A 32 -16.49 5.25 3.79
N ASN A 33 -17.27 6.13 3.15
CA ASN A 33 -17.92 5.83 1.86
C ASN A 33 -18.70 4.49 1.84
N GLY A 34 -19.36 4.15 2.94
CA GLY A 34 -20.12 2.89 3.09
C GLY A 34 -19.28 1.62 3.31
N TYR A 35 -17.96 1.74 3.38
CA TYR A 35 -17.03 0.67 3.72
C TYR A 35 -16.72 0.66 5.23
N ASN A 36 -16.89 -0.48 5.87
CA ASN A 36 -16.28 -0.77 7.17
C ASN A 36 -14.80 -1.11 6.96
N ILE A 37 -13.91 -0.32 7.56
CA ILE A 37 -12.47 -0.47 7.37
C ILE A 37 -11.93 -1.57 8.29
N ILE A 38 -11.26 -2.56 7.70
CA ILE A 38 -10.58 -3.64 8.40
C ILE A 38 -9.08 -3.42 8.25
N GLY A 39 -8.45 -2.90 9.30
CA GLY A 39 -7.02 -2.60 9.33
C GLY A 39 -6.17 -3.84 9.65
N ARG A 40 -5.11 -4.08 8.88
CA ARG A 40 -4.11 -5.13 9.15
C ARG A 40 -2.69 -4.62 8.92
N ILE A 41 -1.77 -5.05 9.79
CA ILE A 41 -0.35 -4.70 9.69
C ILE A 41 0.41 -5.94 9.21
N MET A 42 1.17 -5.77 8.14
CA MET A 42 2.01 -6.81 7.56
C MET A 42 3.45 -6.69 8.07
N SER A 43 4.13 -7.82 8.12
CA SER A 43 5.56 -7.89 8.39
C SER A 43 6.38 -7.34 7.22
N VAL A 44 7.58 -6.85 7.53
CA VAL A 44 8.54 -6.42 6.49
C VAL A 44 9.45 -7.60 6.14
N ASP A 45 8.87 -8.61 5.50
CA ASP A 45 9.50 -9.90 5.18
C ASP A 45 8.97 -10.47 3.84
N PHE A 46 9.86 -10.80 2.91
CA PHE A 46 9.51 -11.30 1.56
C PHE A 46 8.88 -12.69 1.57
N THR A 47 9.14 -13.50 2.60
CA THR A 47 8.62 -14.85 2.71
C THR A 47 7.24 -14.91 3.39
N ARG A 48 6.87 -13.84 4.10
CA ARG A 48 5.65 -13.75 4.93
C ARG A 48 4.62 -12.76 4.40
N SER A 49 5.02 -11.54 4.07
CA SER A 49 4.09 -10.43 3.74
C SER A 49 3.07 -10.78 2.66
N GLY A 50 3.49 -11.48 1.60
CA GLY A 50 2.59 -12.01 0.57
C GLY A 50 1.53 -12.96 1.12
N LYS A 51 1.93 -13.91 1.95
CA LYS A 51 1.02 -14.89 2.58
C LYS A 51 0.09 -14.22 3.59
N GLU A 52 0.62 -13.27 4.37
CA GLU A 52 -0.18 -12.47 5.30
C GLU A 52 -1.28 -11.71 4.58
N MET A 53 -0.95 -11.05 3.46
CA MET A 53 -1.93 -10.35 2.63
C MET A 53 -3.05 -11.28 2.16
N LEU A 54 -2.70 -12.46 1.62
CA LEU A 54 -3.70 -13.43 1.15
C LEU A 54 -4.52 -14.01 2.31
N ASN A 55 -3.91 -14.31 3.45
CA ASN A 55 -4.64 -14.77 4.64
C ASN A 55 -5.63 -13.71 5.14
N TYR A 56 -5.22 -12.44 5.19
CA TYR A 56 -6.12 -11.36 5.59
C TYR A 56 -7.27 -11.18 4.59
N TYR A 57 -7.00 -11.34 3.30
CA TYR A 57 -8.04 -11.34 2.28
C TYR A 57 -9.03 -12.49 2.50
N GLU A 58 -8.54 -13.72 2.67
CA GLU A 58 -9.39 -14.90 2.90
C GLU A 58 -10.21 -14.82 4.19
N GLU A 59 -9.61 -14.37 5.28
CA GLU A 59 -10.29 -14.22 6.58
C GLU A 59 -11.38 -13.15 6.54
N THR A 60 -11.14 -12.07 5.82
CA THR A 60 -12.01 -10.89 5.86
C THR A 60 -13.01 -10.83 4.73
N GLN A 61 -12.79 -11.54 3.62
CA GLN A 61 -13.61 -11.55 2.41
C GLN A 61 -14.07 -10.13 2.03
N PRO A 62 -13.13 -9.19 1.76
CA PRO A 62 -13.45 -7.79 1.59
C PRO A 62 -14.02 -7.48 0.19
N ASP A 63 -14.73 -6.37 0.09
CA ASP A 63 -15.28 -5.85 -1.18
C ASP A 63 -14.29 -4.93 -1.92
N ALA A 64 -13.22 -4.50 -1.24
CA ALA A 64 -12.09 -3.76 -1.80
C ALA A 64 -10.83 -3.96 -0.96
N VAL A 65 -9.65 -3.74 -1.56
CA VAL A 65 -8.34 -3.83 -0.91
C VAL A 65 -7.51 -2.58 -1.24
N ILE A 66 -6.97 -1.93 -0.22
CA ILE A 66 -5.93 -0.91 -0.39
C ILE A 66 -4.75 -1.27 0.50
N SER A 67 -3.56 -1.36 -0.09
CA SER A 67 -2.31 -1.50 0.65
C SER A 67 -1.53 -0.20 0.63
N LEU A 68 -0.98 0.18 1.78
CA LEU A 68 -0.18 1.37 1.97
C LEU A 68 1.29 1.01 2.13
N GLY A 69 2.17 1.84 1.58
CA GLY A 69 3.62 1.71 1.76
C GLY A 69 4.29 3.07 1.89
N LEU A 70 5.39 3.10 2.63
CA LEU A 70 6.22 4.29 2.76
C LEU A 70 7.13 4.41 1.53
N ALA A 71 7.16 5.59 0.93
CA ALA A 71 8.16 5.99 -0.06
C ALA A 71 8.82 7.30 0.39
N GLY A 72 9.76 7.21 1.34
CA GLY A 72 10.31 8.37 2.06
C GLY A 72 10.93 9.47 1.18
N GLY A 73 11.42 9.14 -0.02
CA GLY A 73 11.94 10.14 -0.95
C GLY A 73 10.87 10.92 -1.73
N ARG A 74 9.59 10.52 -1.69
CA ARG A 74 8.50 11.16 -2.44
C ARG A 74 7.94 12.35 -1.67
N THR A 75 7.43 13.34 -2.42
CA THR A 75 6.87 14.59 -1.88
C THR A 75 5.34 14.67 -1.96
N LYS A 76 4.69 13.59 -2.40
CA LYS A 76 3.25 13.54 -2.73
C LYS A 76 2.69 12.13 -2.52
N ILE A 77 1.37 12.04 -2.36
CA ILE A 77 0.64 10.77 -2.33
C ILE A 77 0.60 10.18 -3.73
N THR A 78 0.83 8.87 -3.82
CA THR A 78 1.02 8.20 -5.11
C THR A 78 0.30 6.86 -5.20
N PRO A 79 -0.95 6.85 -5.69
CA PRO A 79 -1.59 5.61 -6.13
C PRO A 79 -0.78 4.96 -7.26
N GLU A 80 -0.49 3.68 -7.10
CA GLU A 80 0.34 2.90 -8.03
C GLU A 80 -0.51 2.37 -9.18
N ARG A 81 -0.03 2.56 -10.41
CA ARG A 81 -0.69 2.06 -11.61
C ARG A 81 -0.49 0.57 -11.80
N ILE A 82 0.70 0.07 -11.50
CA ILE A 82 1.13 -1.28 -11.93
C ILE A 82 2.05 -1.90 -10.89
N ALA A 83 1.86 -3.20 -10.64
CA ALA A 83 2.81 -4.08 -9.97
C ALA A 83 3.56 -4.90 -11.01
N ILE A 84 4.85 -5.12 -10.83
CA ILE A 84 5.69 -5.90 -11.75
C ILE A 84 6.13 -7.21 -11.10
N ASN A 85 6.32 -8.26 -11.90
CA ASN A 85 6.67 -9.60 -11.43
C ASN A 85 8.17 -9.72 -11.11
N CYS A 86 8.67 -8.95 -10.15
CA CYS A 86 10.08 -8.91 -9.80
C CYS A 86 10.25 -8.59 -8.31
N ASN A 87 11.04 -9.40 -7.61
CA ASN A 87 11.60 -9.10 -6.31
C ASN A 87 13.07 -8.70 -6.47
N ASP A 88 13.42 -7.51 -6.03
CA ASP A 88 14.79 -6.99 -5.99
C ASP A 88 14.89 -5.86 -4.95
N GLY A 89 15.99 -5.81 -4.19
CA GLY A 89 16.26 -4.73 -3.25
C GLY A 89 17.15 -5.11 -2.07
N ASP A 90 17.10 -4.27 -1.02
CA ASP A 90 17.90 -4.44 0.20
C ASP A 90 17.42 -5.62 1.07
N ARG A 91 18.14 -5.91 2.15
CA ARG A 91 17.73 -6.97 3.09
C ARG A 91 16.44 -6.58 3.81
N ASP A 92 15.48 -7.51 3.89
CA ASP A 92 14.31 -7.37 4.76
C ASP A 92 14.64 -7.62 6.24
N ASN A 93 13.65 -7.49 7.14
CA ASN A 93 13.86 -7.67 8.59
C ASN A 93 14.31 -9.09 8.98
N SER A 94 14.07 -10.09 8.12
CA SER A 94 14.49 -11.49 8.30
C SER A 94 15.81 -11.81 7.57
N GLY A 95 16.42 -10.82 6.91
CA GLY A 95 17.69 -10.95 6.22
C GLY A 95 17.60 -11.47 4.78
N ASN A 96 16.40 -11.67 4.23
CA ASN A 96 16.23 -12.08 2.83
C ASN A 96 16.66 -10.95 1.90
N LYS A 97 17.42 -11.28 0.86
CA LYS A 97 17.92 -10.32 -0.14
C LYS A 97 17.62 -10.86 -1.54
N PRO A 98 16.45 -10.56 -2.11
CA PRO A 98 16.14 -10.94 -3.48
C PRO A 98 17.06 -10.22 -4.47
N ALA A 99 17.20 -10.79 -5.66
CA ALA A 99 18.15 -10.32 -6.67
C ALA A 99 17.60 -10.50 -8.10
N GLY A 100 16.34 -10.14 -8.32
CA GLY A 100 15.70 -10.11 -9.64
C GLY A 100 14.87 -11.35 -9.97
N GLU A 101 14.59 -12.22 -9.00
CA GLU A 101 13.68 -13.35 -9.22
C GLU A 101 12.22 -12.89 -9.43
N LYS A 102 11.46 -13.70 -10.18
CA LYS A 102 10.02 -13.50 -10.31
C LYS A 102 9.31 -13.75 -8.99
N ILE A 103 8.27 -12.97 -8.71
CA ILE A 103 7.37 -13.16 -7.58
C ILE A 103 6.54 -14.44 -7.78
N ILE A 104 5.94 -14.59 -8.96
CA ILE A 104 5.23 -15.80 -9.38
C ILE A 104 5.90 -16.31 -10.66
N PRO A 105 6.51 -17.52 -10.67
CA PRO A 105 7.28 -18.02 -11.80
C PRO A 105 6.57 -17.93 -13.16
N ASP A 106 5.30 -18.34 -13.19
CA ASP A 106 4.47 -18.38 -14.40
C ASP A 106 3.52 -17.17 -14.53
N GLY A 107 3.66 -16.17 -13.66
CA GLY A 107 2.83 -14.96 -13.67
C GLY A 107 3.22 -13.98 -14.79
N PRO A 108 2.28 -13.13 -15.25
CA PRO A 108 2.55 -12.09 -16.25
C PRO A 108 3.56 -11.06 -15.75
N ASP A 109 4.26 -10.37 -16.65
CA ASP A 109 5.34 -9.44 -16.26
C ASP A 109 4.85 -8.23 -15.43
N GLY A 110 3.58 -7.85 -15.58
CA GLY A 110 2.96 -6.82 -14.76
C GLY A 110 1.44 -6.89 -14.72
N LEU A 111 0.88 -6.33 -13.65
CA LEU A 111 -0.54 -6.33 -13.33
C LEU A 111 -0.99 -4.92 -12.95
N PHE A 112 -2.02 -4.42 -13.64
CA PHE A 112 -2.56 -3.10 -13.36
C PHE A 112 -3.42 -3.09 -12.09
N SER A 113 -3.29 -2.02 -11.32
CA SER A 113 -4.21 -1.69 -10.24
C SER A 113 -5.64 -1.54 -10.78
N THR A 114 -6.62 -2.01 -10.01
CA THR A 114 -8.05 -1.83 -10.31
C THR A 114 -8.68 -0.71 -9.47
N LEU A 115 -7.88 0.00 -8.66
CA LEU A 115 -8.32 1.21 -7.97
C LEU A 115 -8.64 2.34 -8.96
N PRO A 116 -9.57 3.25 -8.62
CA PRO A 116 -9.87 4.43 -9.43
C PRO A 116 -8.78 5.51 -9.25
N ILE A 117 -7.54 5.19 -9.61
CA ILE A 117 -6.34 5.99 -9.31
C ILE A 117 -6.39 7.43 -9.85
N GLN A 118 -7.07 7.65 -10.97
CA GLN A 118 -7.25 8.98 -11.55
C GLN A 118 -8.17 9.84 -10.66
N LYS A 119 -9.33 9.28 -10.27
CA LYS A 119 -10.29 9.90 -9.36
C LYS A 119 -9.65 10.20 -8.00
N MET A 120 -8.88 9.25 -7.43
CA MET A 120 -8.12 9.47 -6.20
C MET A 120 -7.18 10.69 -6.29
N VAL A 121 -6.40 10.78 -7.38
CA VAL A 121 -5.46 11.89 -7.59
C VAL A 121 -6.17 13.22 -7.79
N GLU A 122 -7.29 13.22 -8.52
CA GLU A 122 -8.11 14.42 -8.75
C GLU A 122 -8.71 14.91 -7.42
N SER A 123 -9.36 14.02 -6.65
CA SER A 123 -9.96 14.37 -5.36
C SER A 123 -8.94 14.89 -4.34
N LEU A 124 -7.72 14.33 -4.30
CA LEU A 124 -6.65 14.85 -3.46
C LEU A 124 -6.24 16.28 -3.86
N LYS A 125 -6.05 16.52 -5.15
CA LYS A 125 -5.64 17.84 -5.67
C LYS A 125 -6.70 18.90 -5.46
N GLU A 126 -7.97 18.55 -5.65
CA GLU A 126 -9.10 19.45 -5.39
C GLU A 126 -9.15 19.90 -3.92
N GLN A 127 -8.72 19.04 -3.00
CA GLN A 127 -8.61 19.34 -1.57
C GLN A 127 -7.25 19.91 -1.15
N GLY A 128 -6.36 20.23 -2.11
CA GLY A 128 -5.08 20.89 -1.83
C GLY A 128 -3.92 19.95 -1.45
N TYR A 129 -4.10 18.63 -1.56
CA TYR A 129 -3.04 17.66 -1.27
C TYR A 129 -2.23 17.30 -2.52
N PRO A 130 -0.89 17.47 -2.51
CA PRO A 130 -0.05 17.02 -3.63
C PRO A 130 -0.19 15.52 -3.89
N ALA A 131 -0.61 15.17 -5.10
CA ALA A 131 -0.80 13.80 -5.53
C ALA A 131 -0.40 13.57 -6.99
N GLY A 132 -0.10 12.32 -7.35
CA GLY A 132 0.10 11.93 -8.74
C GLY A 132 0.13 10.42 -8.91
N ILE A 133 -0.18 9.95 -10.12
CA ILE A 133 -0.08 8.51 -10.41
C ILE A 133 1.40 8.12 -10.50
N SER A 134 1.75 7.01 -9.85
CA SER A 134 3.05 6.38 -9.99
C SER A 134 2.98 5.19 -10.94
N ASN A 135 4.01 5.02 -11.77
CA ASN A 135 4.12 3.92 -12.72
C ASN A 135 5.14 2.86 -12.26
N THR A 136 5.58 2.93 -11.00
CA THR A 136 6.43 1.91 -10.38
C THR A 136 6.25 1.92 -8.85
N ALA A 137 5.86 0.77 -8.31
CA ALA A 137 5.86 0.52 -6.87
C ALA A 137 7.25 0.12 -6.34
N GLY A 138 8.29 0.21 -7.18
CA GLY A 138 9.61 -0.37 -6.94
C GLY A 138 9.63 -1.88 -7.21
N THR A 139 10.63 -2.56 -6.65
CA THR A 139 10.82 -4.02 -6.74
C THR A 139 10.87 -4.68 -5.36
N TYR A 140 10.60 -3.89 -4.30
CA TYR A 140 10.65 -4.32 -2.91
C TYR A 140 9.30 -4.88 -2.43
N LEU A 141 9.11 -4.98 -1.12
CA LEU A 141 7.92 -5.57 -0.49
C LEU A 141 6.59 -4.92 -0.88
N CYS A 142 6.56 -3.61 -1.11
CA CYS A 142 5.36 -2.92 -1.59
C CYS A 142 4.87 -3.50 -2.93
N ASN A 143 5.79 -3.63 -3.89
CA ASN A 143 5.52 -4.25 -5.19
C ASN A 143 5.17 -5.74 -5.05
N HIS A 144 5.92 -6.45 -4.21
CA HIS A 144 5.72 -7.88 -3.93
C HIS A 144 4.29 -8.21 -3.47
N VAL A 145 3.77 -7.43 -2.51
CA VAL A 145 2.42 -7.59 -1.96
C VAL A 145 1.37 -7.17 -2.98
N MET A 146 1.55 -6.01 -3.64
CA MET A 146 0.62 -5.55 -4.68
C MET A 146 0.46 -6.58 -5.80
N TYR A 147 1.58 -7.16 -6.27
CA TYR A 147 1.57 -8.16 -7.33
C TYR A 147 0.82 -9.44 -6.91
N GLN A 148 1.09 -9.98 -5.73
CA GLN A 148 0.43 -11.21 -5.27
C GLN A 148 -1.08 -11.04 -5.10
N MET A 149 -1.53 -9.92 -4.56
CA MET A 149 -2.96 -9.66 -4.41
C MET A 149 -3.64 -9.55 -5.77
N LEU A 150 -3.10 -8.74 -6.69
CA LEU A 150 -3.66 -8.59 -8.04
C LEU A 150 -3.63 -9.90 -8.83
N TYR A 151 -2.56 -10.69 -8.68
CA TYR A 151 -2.46 -12.00 -9.33
C TYR A 151 -3.55 -12.94 -8.83
N THR A 152 -3.74 -13.02 -7.52
CA THR A 152 -4.76 -13.89 -6.90
C THR A 152 -6.16 -13.50 -7.36
N LEU A 153 -6.51 -12.20 -7.33
CA LEU A 153 -7.82 -11.73 -7.80
C LEU A 153 -8.08 -12.06 -9.27
N ASN A 154 -7.05 -11.94 -10.12
CA ASN A 154 -7.19 -12.29 -11.54
C ASN A 154 -7.42 -13.79 -11.76
N GLN A 155 -6.77 -14.65 -10.97
CA GLN A 155 -6.92 -16.10 -11.06
C GLN A 155 -8.32 -16.55 -10.63
N ASP A 156 -8.87 -15.92 -9.59
CA ASP A 156 -10.19 -16.27 -9.05
C ASP A 156 -11.34 -15.56 -9.78
N HIS A 157 -11.03 -14.74 -10.79
CA HIS A 157 -11.98 -13.89 -11.51
C HIS A 157 -12.78 -12.95 -10.58
N HIS A 158 -12.19 -12.57 -9.45
CA HIS A 158 -12.78 -11.62 -8.52
C HIS A 158 -12.64 -10.19 -9.04
N GLN A 159 -13.75 -9.45 -9.09
CA GLN A 159 -13.81 -8.10 -9.65
C GLN A 159 -13.84 -7.00 -8.58
N ILE A 160 -13.09 -7.17 -7.49
CA ILE A 160 -12.98 -6.13 -6.46
C ILE A 160 -11.90 -5.11 -6.81
N GLN A 161 -12.05 -3.89 -6.30
CA GLN A 161 -11.03 -2.86 -6.44
C GLN A 161 -9.84 -3.18 -5.53
N SER A 162 -8.65 -3.25 -6.10
CA SER A 162 -7.42 -3.60 -5.39
C SER A 162 -6.22 -2.84 -5.96
N GLY A 163 -5.34 -2.40 -5.08
CA GLY A 163 -4.10 -1.73 -5.48
C GLY A 163 -3.32 -1.19 -4.30
N PHE A 164 -2.36 -0.33 -4.61
CA PHE A 164 -1.37 0.14 -3.65
C PHE A 164 -1.25 1.67 -3.70
N ILE A 165 -1.03 2.29 -2.55
CA ILE A 165 -0.78 3.74 -2.43
C ILE A 165 0.50 3.95 -1.64
N HIS A 166 1.49 4.58 -2.28
CA HIS A 166 2.67 5.04 -1.59
C HIS A 166 2.47 6.43 -0.99
N ILE A 167 2.89 6.59 0.26
CA ILE A 167 2.84 7.85 1.00
C ILE A 167 4.26 8.39 1.29
N PRO A 168 4.44 9.72 1.37
CA PRO A 168 5.66 10.34 1.89
C PRO A 168 5.97 9.93 3.34
N ALA A 169 7.16 10.31 3.81
CA ALA A 169 7.50 10.18 5.22
C ALA A 169 6.65 11.12 6.11
N SER A 170 6.42 10.71 7.36
CA SER A 170 5.92 11.61 8.40
C SER A 170 7.03 12.54 8.90
N HIS A 171 6.65 13.65 9.54
CA HIS A 171 7.63 14.55 10.18
C HIS A 171 8.49 13.83 11.23
N GLU A 172 7.89 12.94 12.02
CA GLU A 172 8.62 12.14 13.01
C GLU A 172 9.71 11.30 12.35
N LEU A 173 9.37 10.58 11.29
CA LEU A 173 10.33 9.77 10.55
C LEU A 173 11.45 10.62 9.91
N ALA A 174 11.11 11.79 9.38
CA ALA A 174 12.09 12.71 8.80
C ALA A 174 13.03 13.32 9.85
N ILE A 175 12.56 13.56 11.08
CA ILE A 175 13.42 14.03 12.16
C ILE A 175 14.50 12.99 12.47
N ASP A 176 14.14 11.70 12.52
CA ASP A 176 15.09 10.61 12.77
C ASP A 176 16.02 10.34 11.57
N ALA A 177 15.48 10.40 10.34
CA ALA A 177 16.23 10.12 9.12
C ALA A 177 17.12 11.28 8.64
N GLY A 178 16.78 12.52 9.01
CA GLY A 178 17.43 13.74 8.52
C GLY A 178 16.83 14.30 7.23
N LYS A 179 17.59 14.37 6.14
CA LYS A 179 17.25 15.09 4.89
C LYS A 179 16.18 14.37 4.04
N MET A 180 14.96 14.26 4.56
CA MET A 180 13.83 13.60 3.91
C MET A 180 12.64 14.57 3.80
N PRO A 181 11.98 14.70 2.63
CA PRO A 181 10.72 15.41 2.55
C PRO A 181 9.67 14.72 3.44
N SER A 182 8.85 15.49 4.13
CA SER A 182 7.85 14.92 5.04
C SER A 182 6.58 15.72 5.13
N TRP A 183 5.53 15.03 5.58
CA TRP A 183 4.20 15.56 5.81
C TRP A 183 3.81 15.35 7.28
N SER A 184 2.79 16.10 7.73
CA SER A 184 2.18 15.83 9.02
C SER A 184 1.43 14.49 8.97
N GLN A 185 1.40 13.76 10.08
CA GLN A 185 0.67 12.49 10.14
C GLN A 185 -0.83 12.68 9.89
N GLU A 186 -1.37 13.84 10.28
CA GLU A 186 -2.75 14.24 10.02
C GLU A 186 -3.03 14.38 8.51
N ASP A 187 -2.15 15.05 7.76
CA ASP A 187 -2.32 15.21 6.31
C ASP A 187 -2.18 13.87 5.57
N LEU A 188 -1.29 13.00 6.03
CA LEU A 188 -1.16 11.64 5.50
C LEU A 188 -2.44 10.83 5.74
N LEU A 189 -2.97 10.85 6.97
CA LEU A 189 -4.23 10.20 7.34
C LEU A 189 -5.39 10.72 6.48
N GLN A 190 -5.54 12.04 6.40
CA GLN A 190 -6.62 12.67 5.65
C GLN A 190 -6.53 12.35 4.15
N SER A 191 -5.32 12.31 3.59
CA SER A 191 -5.12 11.90 2.20
C SER A 191 -5.60 10.47 1.93
N ILE A 192 -5.34 9.53 2.85
CA ILE A 192 -5.84 8.16 2.70
C ILE A 192 -7.35 8.09 2.83
N ARG A 193 -7.96 8.87 3.74
CA ARG A 193 -9.43 8.99 3.83
C ARG A 193 -10.04 9.45 2.50
N ILE A 194 -9.47 10.48 1.88
CA ILE A 194 -9.90 10.99 0.56
C ILE A 194 -9.78 9.90 -0.53
N CYS A 195 -8.69 9.11 -0.51
CA CYS A 195 -8.54 8.01 -1.46
C CYS A 195 -9.62 6.94 -1.26
N ILE A 196 -9.99 6.62 -0.02
CA ILE A 196 -11.06 5.65 0.29
C ILE A 196 -12.42 6.20 -0.14
N GLU A 197 -12.66 7.51 0.02
CA GLU A 197 -13.87 8.19 -0.47
C GLU A 197 -14.00 8.15 -2.00
N ALA A 198 -12.90 8.00 -2.72
CA ALA A 198 -12.89 7.87 -4.17
C ALA A 198 -13.23 6.44 -4.67
N LEU A 199 -13.32 5.42 -3.81
CA LEU A 199 -13.76 4.08 -4.20
C LEU A 199 -15.21 4.07 -4.74
N ASP A 200 -15.57 3.03 -5.49
CA ASP A 200 -16.90 2.86 -6.12
C ASP A 200 -17.85 1.95 -5.31
#